data_AF-A0A7V7E0G7-F1
#
_entry.id   AF-A0A7V7E0G7-F1
#
_cell.length_a   1.000
_cell.length_b   1.000
_cell.length_c   1.000
_cell.angle_alpha   90.00
_cell.angle_beta   90.00
_cell.angle_gamma   90.00
#
_symmetry.space_group_name_H-M   'P 1'
#
loop_
_entity.id
_entity.type
_entity.pdbx_description
1 polymer ?
#
loop_
_entity_poly.entity_id
_entity_poly.type
_entity_poly.pdbx_seq_one_letter_code
_entity_poly.pdbx_strand_id
1 'polypeptide(L)' 'MFYEAIYRPVEIKELNSKTKKFVGKIIALQYGGRIPGDKSKRQHCYIPYPRFSAWIAERDLKNLNNISLVRWKEIQKNF' A
#
# COMPACT_ATOMS: atom_id res chain seq x y z
N MET A 1 8.29 10.10 -2.02
CA MET A 1 7.20 10.57 -1.14
C MET A 1 6.67 9.43 -0.30
N PHE A 2 6.25 9.73 0.93
CA PHE A 2 5.72 8.79 1.90
C PHE A 2 4.22 9.00 2.08
N TYR A 3 3.51 7.90 2.30
CA TYR A 3 2.06 7.89 2.44
C TYR A 3 1.64 6.96 3.56
N GLU A 4 0.46 7.22 4.11
CA GLU A 4 -0.32 6.23 4.84
C GLU A 4 -1.62 5.94 4.07
N ALA A 5 -2.10 4.72 4.17
CA ALA A 5 -3.41 4.35 3.66
C ALA A 5 -3.93 3.12 4.40
N ILE A 6 -5.24 2.92 4.36
CA ILE A 6 -5.86 1.66 4.78
C ILE A 6 -5.71 0.67 3.64
N TYR A 7 -5.09 -0.49 3.92
CA TYR A 7 -4.99 -1.55 2.93
C TYR A 7 -6.35 -2.25 2.75
N ARG A 8 -6.95 -2.10 1.57
CA ARG A 8 -8.25 -2.66 1.21
C ARG A 8 -8.19 -3.22 -0.22
N PRO A 9 -7.59 -4.41 -0.39
CA PRO A 9 -7.42 -5.01 -1.70
C PRO A 9 -8.77 -5.34 -2.33
N VAL A 10 -8.87 -5.11 -3.64
CA VAL A 10 -10.06 -5.43 -4.44
C VAL A 10 -10.26 -6.95 -4.48
N GLU A 11 -9.17 -7.72 -4.56
CA GLU A 11 -9.18 -9.17 -4.59
C GLU A 11 -8.45 -9.78 -3.38
N ILE A 12 -9.19 -10.46 -2.52
CA ILE A 12 -8.67 -11.02 -1.25
C ILE A 12 -8.22 -12.48 -1.42
N LYS A 13 -8.77 -13.20 -2.41
CA LYS A 13 -8.58 -14.65 -2.58
C LYS A 13 -7.12 -15.03 -2.84
N GLU A 14 -6.39 -14.22 -3.60
CA GLU A 14 -5.01 -14.47 -4.01
C GLU A 14 -3.96 -13.97 -3.00
N LEU A 15 -4.38 -13.36 -1.90
CA LEU A 15 -3.44 -12.81 -0.92
C LEU A 15 -2.82 -13.91 -0.06
N ASN A 16 -1.50 -13.85 0.09
CA ASN A 16 -0.80 -14.71 1.04
C ASN A 16 -1.23 -14.43 2.49
N SER A 17 -1.08 -15.43 3.36
CA SER A 17 -1.53 -15.36 4.77
C SER A 17 -0.88 -14.24 5.58
N LYS A 18 0.31 -13.75 5.17
CA LYS A 18 0.99 -12.61 5.83
C LYS A 18 0.29 -11.30 5.46
N THR A 19 0.00 -11.09 4.19
CA THR A 19 -0.65 -9.89 3.63
C THR A 19 -2.07 -9.74 4.15
N LYS A 20 -2.81 -10.85 4.28
CA LYS A 20 -4.17 -10.88 4.83
C LYS A 20 -4.27 -10.24 6.24
N LYS A 21 -3.21 -10.29 7.06
CA LYS A 21 -3.18 -9.69 8.41
C LYS A 21 -3.25 -8.16 8.42
N PHE A 22 -3.01 -7.53 7.27
CA PHE A 22 -2.97 -6.07 7.12
C PHE A 22 -4.23 -5.52 6.45
N VAL A 23 -5.14 -6.39 5.99
CA VAL A 23 -6.43 -5.95 5.41
C VAL A 23 -7.20 -5.17 6.49
N GLY A 24 -7.64 -3.96 6.14
CA GLY A 24 -8.31 -3.03 7.03
C GLY A 24 -7.41 -2.23 7.97
N LYS A 25 -6.08 -2.45 7.96
CA LYS A 25 -5.13 -1.70 8.78
C LYS A 25 -4.49 -0.55 8.02
N ILE A 26 -4.06 0.47 8.77
CA ILE A 26 -3.26 1.58 8.23
C ILE A 26 -1.84 1.05 7.99
N ILE A 27 -1.34 1.16 6.76
CA ILE A 27 0.01 0.76 6.40
C ILE A 27 0.82 1.96 5.91
N ALA A 28 2.12 1.90 6.15
CA ALA A 28 3.09 2.85 5.63
C ALA A 28 3.44 2.49 4.19
N LEU A 29 3.50 3.49 3.31
CA LEU A 29 3.69 3.33 1.87
C LEU A 29 4.75 4.30 1.36
N GLN A 30 5.52 3.88 0.37
CA GLN A 30 6.41 4.73 -0.40
C GLN A 30 6.00 4.70 -1.87
N TYR A 31 6.00 5.85 -2.55
CA TYR A 31 5.71 5.88 -3.98
C TYR A 31 6.72 5.02 -4.77
N GLY A 32 6.20 4.06 -5.53
CA GLY A 32 6.99 3.10 -6.32
C GLY A 32 7.03 3.40 -7.82
N GLY A 33 6.19 4.31 -8.31
CA GLY A 33 6.12 4.69 -9.72
C GLY A 33 4.74 4.52 -10.32
N ARG A 34 4.72 4.29 -11.64
CA ARG A 34 3.51 4.00 -12.41
C ARG A 34 3.70 2.70 -13.15
N ILE A 35 2.74 1.80 -13.02
CA ILE A 35 2.68 0.57 -13.83
C ILE A 35 1.64 0.73 -14.94
N PRO A 36 1.84 0.07 -16.10
CA PRO A 36 0.78 -0.07 -17.10
C PRO A 36 -0.42 -0.74 -16.44
N GLY A 37 -1.54 -0.02 -16.35
CA GLY A 37 -2.81 -0.57 -15.90
C GLY A 37 -3.59 -1.15 -17.07
N ASP A 38 -4.68 -1.86 -16.76
CA ASP A 38 -5.52 -2.46 -17.79
C ASP A 38 -6.23 -1.39 -18.64
N LYS A 39 -6.19 -1.59 -19.96
CA LYS A 39 -6.86 -0.84 -21.03
C LYS A 39 -6.60 0.65 -21.29
N SER A 40 -5.99 1.47 -20.43
CA SER A 40 -5.61 2.87 -20.79
C SER A 40 -4.98 3.70 -19.66
N LYS A 41 -5.15 3.32 -18.39
CA LYS A 41 -4.78 4.18 -17.26
C LYS A 41 -3.50 3.70 -16.59
N ARG A 42 -2.44 4.53 -16.63
CA ARG A 42 -1.24 4.35 -15.80
C ARG A 42 -1.65 4.43 -14.33
N GLN A 43 -1.53 3.34 -13.59
CA GLN A 43 -1.92 3.32 -12.17
C GLN A 43 -0.70 3.59 -11.29
N HIS A 44 -0.87 4.41 -10.25
CA HIS A 44 0.18 4.58 -9.25
C HIS A 44 0.35 3.30 -8.45
N CYS A 45 1.61 2.91 -8.24
CA CYS A 45 1.98 1.81 -7.38
C CYS A 45 2.79 2.30 -6.18
N TYR A 46 2.63 1.58 -5.07
CA TYR A 46 3.25 1.91 -3.79
C TYR A 46 3.98 0.69 -3.25
N ILE A 47 5.13 0.93 -2.62
CA ILE A 47 5.91 -0.06 -1.91
C ILE A 47 5.41 -0.06 -0.45
N PRO A 48 4.79 -1.15 0.04
CA PRO A 48 4.29 -1.21 1.40
C PRO A 48 5.38 -1.52 2.43
N TYR A 49 5.14 -1.05 3.65
CA TYR A 49 5.86 -1.47 4.83
C TYR A 49 4.90 -1.96 5.93
N PRO A 50 5.13 -3.15 6.53
CA PRO A 50 6.16 -4.13 6.14
C PRO A 50 6.03 -4.65 4.70
N ARG A 51 7.14 -5.14 4.12
CA ARG A 51 7.20 -5.50 2.69
C ARG A 51 6.49 -6.85 2.46
N PHE A 52 5.24 -6.82 1.99
CA PHE A 52 4.41 -8.01 1.78
C PHE A 52 4.65 -8.76 0.45
N SER A 53 5.88 -8.64 -0.08
CA SER A 53 6.36 -9.26 -1.32
C SER A 53 5.86 -8.66 -2.65
N ALA A 54 4.88 -7.76 -2.65
CA ALA A 54 4.36 -7.13 -3.87
C ALA A 54 4.16 -5.62 -3.73
N TRP A 55 4.17 -4.91 -4.86
CA TRP A 55 3.72 -3.52 -4.94
C TRP A 55 2.20 -3.47 -4.83
N ILE A 56 1.68 -2.45 -4.17
CA ILE A 56 0.24 -2.24 -3.99
C ILE A 56 -0.22 -1.20 -5.00
N ALA A 57 -1.25 -1.54 -5.77
CA ALA A 57 -1.88 -0.59 -6.68
C ALA A 57 -2.76 0.38 -5.89
N GLU A 58 -2.89 1.61 -6.36
CA GLU A 58 -3.73 2.64 -5.71
C GLU A 58 -5.17 2.19 -5.44
N ARG A 59 -5.75 1.34 -6.30
CA ARG A 59 -7.11 0.80 -6.13
C ARG A 59 -7.29 -0.08 -4.89
N ASP A 60 -6.19 -0.65 -4.39
CA ASP A 60 -6.17 -1.53 -3.22
C ASP A 60 -5.95 -0.72 -1.92
N LEU A 61 -5.98 0.61 -2.02
CA LEU A 61 -5.75 1.54 -0.93
C LEU A 61 -6.98 2.43 -0.72
N LYS A 62 -7.29 2.73 0.54
CA LYS A 62 -8.31 3.69 0.92
C LYS A 62 -7.71 4.77 1.82
N ASN A 63 -8.18 6.01 1.66
CA ASN A 63 -7.70 7.18 2.41
C ASN A 63 -6.17 7.37 2.27
N LEU A 64 -5.69 7.41 1.03
CA LEU A 64 -4.28 7.63 0.74
C LEU A 64 -3.88 9.08 1.06
N ASN A 65 -3.07 9.26 2.11
CA ASN A 65 -2.64 10.57 2.58
C ASN A 65 -1.12 10.69 2.50
N ASN A 66 -0.62 11.86 2.08
CA ASN A 66 0.80 12.17 2.15
C ASN A 66 1.21 12.42 3.60
N ILE A 67 2.35 11.87 4.02
CA ILE A 67 2.86 12.01 5.38
C ILE A 67 4.36 12.32 5.39
N SER A 68 4.83 12.83 6.53
CA SER A 68 6.25 13.05 6.77
C SER A 68 7.02 11.72 6.93
N LEU A 69 8.33 11.76 6.73
CA LEU A 69 9.22 10.63 7.02
C LEU A 69 9.12 10.19 8.50
N VAL A 70 8.91 11.14 9.41
CA VAL A 70 8.77 10.86 10.86
C VAL A 70 7.53 10.00 11.11
N ARG A 71 6.37 10.45 10.63
CA ARG A 71 5.11 9.71 10.75
C ARG A 71 5.20 8.35 10.07
N TRP A 72 5.86 8.29 8.91
CA TRP A 72 6.05 7.04 8.18
C TRP A 72 6.80 6.03 9.05
N LYS A 73 7.92 6.41 9.66
CA LYS A 73 8.70 5.57 10.58
C LYS A 73 7.94 5.17 11.84
N GLU A 74 7.03 6.00 12.35
CA GLU A 74 6.18 5.64 13.50
C GLU A 74 5.23 4.48 13.16
N ILE A 75 4.55 4.56 12.02
CA ILE A 75 3.65 3.51 11.56
C ILE A 75 4.41 2.19 11.40
N GLN A 76 5.66 2.24 10.90
CA GLN A 76 6.52 1.07 10.75
C GLN A 76 6.82 0.34 12.06
N LYS A 77 6.92 1.06 13.19
CA LYS A 77 7.22 0.47 14.50
C LYS A 77 6.04 -0.28 15.12
N ASN A 78 4.82 -0.04 14.61
CA ASN A 78 3.60 -0.66 15.12
C ASN A 78 3.31 -2.03 14.49
N PHE A 79 4.23 -2.56 13.66
CA PHE A 79 4.11 -3.82 12.92
C PHE A 79 5.34 -4.69 13.10
#